data_AF-A0A812MXG7-F1
#
_entry.id   AF-A0A812MXG7-F1
#
_cell.length_a   1.000
_cell.length_b   1.000
_cell.length_c   1.000
_cell.angle_alpha   90.00
_cell.angle_beta   90.00
_cell.angle_gamma   90.00
#
_symmetry.space_group_name_H-M   'P 1'
#
loop_
_entity.id
_entity.type
_entity.pdbx_description
1 polymer ?
#
loop_
_entity_poly.entity_id
_entity_poly.type
_entity_poly.pdbx_seq_one_letter_code
_entity_poly.pdbx_strand_id
1 'polypeptide(L)'
;MRDPRAKGHIKCPAPGGEPTGAFDCTYTYEKVGEISIDELEGIPSFGALMKSGGYEYSRSSDKGKKMHFWDDKNSTEANQRRINRVLDKFNEKYPDQPYLEDPPLARMEIVM
;
A
#
# COMPACT_ATOMS: atom_id res chain seq x y z
N MET A 1 49.25 -14.21 12.77
CA MET A 1 48.44 -13.50 11.76
C MET A 1 47.10 -13.15 12.39
N ARG A 2 46.78 -11.86 12.54
CA ARG A 2 45.45 -11.40 13.02
C ARG A 2 44.71 -10.83 11.82
N ASP A 3 43.47 -11.27 11.61
CA ASP A 3 42.59 -10.78 10.55
C ASP A 3 42.34 -9.27 10.77
N PRO A 4 42.67 -8.39 9.80
CA PRO A 4 42.44 -6.95 9.90
C PRO A 4 40.95 -6.54 9.90
N ARG A 5 40.00 -7.48 9.77
CA ARG A 5 38.55 -7.21 9.81
C ARG A 5 37.93 -7.26 11.22
N ALA A 6 38.72 -7.47 12.27
CA ALA A 6 38.21 -7.63 13.64
C ALA A 6 37.90 -6.32 14.40
N LYS A 7 37.77 -5.16 13.74
CA LYS A 7 37.39 -3.90 14.40
C LYS A 7 36.52 -3.01 13.52
N GLY A 8 35.26 -2.82 13.90
CA GLY A 8 34.42 -1.74 13.36
C GLY A 8 32.95 -2.08 13.17
N HIS A 9 32.22 -2.21 14.29
CA HIS A 9 30.83 -1.77 14.44
C HIS A 9 29.85 -2.09 13.28
N ILE A 10 29.30 -3.31 13.27
CA ILE A 10 27.97 -3.53 12.66
C ILE A 10 26.98 -2.79 13.56
N LYS A 11 26.74 -1.52 13.26
CA LYS A 11 25.81 -0.69 14.02
C LYS A 11 24.46 -0.77 13.35
N CYS A 12 23.82 -1.93 13.46
CA CYS A 12 22.42 -1.97 13.06
C CYS A 12 21.62 -0.96 13.86
N PRO A 13 20.68 -0.25 13.22
CA PRO A 13 19.71 0.52 13.98
C PRO A 13 19.12 -0.40 15.04
N ALA A 14 18.94 0.12 16.26
CA ALA A 14 18.26 -0.61 17.31
C ALA A 14 16.90 -1.12 16.78
N PRO A 15 16.33 -2.20 17.35
CA PRO A 15 14.97 -2.61 17.00
C PRO A 15 14.02 -1.39 17.02
N GLY A 16 13.42 -1.06 15.86
CA GLY A 16 12.63 0.16 15.66
C GLY A 16 13.33 1.32 14.95
N GLY A 17 14.59 1.18 14.52
CA GLY A 17 15.27 2.16 13.66
C GLY A 17 14.89 2.01 12.19
N GLU A 18 14.82 3.13 11.47
CA GLU A 18 14.46 3.15 10.05
C GLU A 18 15.51 2.45 9.18
N PRO A 19 15.09 1.61 8.22
CA PRO A 19 16.00 1.02 7.24
C PRO A 19 16.71 2.09 6.40
N THR A 20 18.04 2.11 6.42
CA THR A 20 18.86 3.05 5.63
C THR A 20 19.18 2.53 4.22
N GLY A 21 18.95 1.24 3.95
CA GLY A 21 19.34 0.58 2.70
C GLY A 21 20.84 0.25 2.59
N ALA A 22 21.64 0.51 3.62
CA ALA A 22 23.04 0.12 3.67
C ALA A 22 23.20 -1.40 3.86
N PHE A 23 24.32 -1.96 3.35
CA PHE A 23 24.64 -3.39 3.45
C PHE A 23 25.11 -3.83 4.85
N ASP A 24 25.04 -2.93 5.83
CA ASP A 24 25.41 -3.21 7.21
C ASP A 24 24.31 -3.96 7.98
N CYS A 25 23.08 -4.04 7.45
CA CYS A 25 21.95 -4.73 8.07
C CYS A 25 21.02 -5.42 7.08
N THR A 26 20.40 -6.50 7.55
CA THR A 26 19.33 -7.22 6.83
C THR A 26 18.01 -6.99 7.55
N TYR A 27 16.98 -6.63 6.79
CA TYR A 27 15.61 -6.48 7.28
C TYR A 27 14.76 -7.63 6.78
N THR A 28 13.78 -8.02 7.58
CA THR A 28 12.74 -8.97 7.19
C THR A 28 11.39 -8.33 7.45
N TYR A 29 10.42 -8.59 6.59
CA TYR A 29 9.06 -8.12 6.76
C TYR A 29 8.12 -9.33 6.75
N GLU A 30 7.03 -9.21 7.49
CA GLU A 30 5.92 -10.16 7.44
C GLU A 30 4.72 -9.44 6.85
N LYS A 31 4.04 -10.09 5.90
CA LYS A 31 2.81 -9.54 5.33
C LYS A 31 1.67 -9.82 6.29
N VAL A 32 0.97 -8.77 6.70
CA VAL A 32 -0.27 -8.87 7.47
C VAL A 32 -1.35 -9.59 6.66
N GLY A 33 -1.50 -9.20 5.40
CA GLY A 33 -2.57 -9.68 4.52
C GLY A 33 -2.93 -8.63 3.47
N GLU A 34 -4.11 -8.78 2.88
CA GLU A 34 -4.61 -7.92 1.82
C GLU A 34 -6.12 -7.67 1.95
N ILE A 35 -6.59 -6.63 1.28
CA ILE A 35 -7.99 -6.40 0.94
C ILE A 35 -8.09 -6.30 -0.58
N SER A 36 -9.20 -6.78 -1.13
CA SER A 36 -9.50 -6.71 -2.55
C SER A 36 -10.47 -5.56 -2.87
N ILE A 37 -10.48 -5.12 -4.13
CA ILE A 37 -11.52 -4.18 -4.60
C ILE A 37 -12.91 -4.84 -4.53
N ASP A 38 -12.98 -6.16 -4.72
CA ASP A 38 -14.21 -6.94 -4.57
C ASP A 38 -14.82 -6.76 -3.17
N GLU A 39 -13.98 -6.81 -2.12
CA GLU A 39 -14.39 -6.54 -0.74
C GLU A 39 -14.80 -5.08 -0.52
N LEU A 40 -14.10 -4.12 -1.13
CA LEU A 40 -14.43 -2.69 -1.02
C LEU A 40 -15.77 -2.34 -1.65
N GLU A 41 -16.12 -3.01 -2.73
CA GLU A 41 -17.31 -2.76 -3.55
C GLU A 41 -18.45 -3.72 -3.23
N GLY A 42 -18.23 -4.67 -2.30
CA GLY A 42 -19.22 -5.63 -1.85
C GLY A 42 -19.65 -6.60 -2.95
N ILE A 43 -18.77 -6.89 -3.92
CA ILE A 43 -19.05 -7.82 -5.01
C ILE A 43 -18.47 -9.21 -4.69
N PRO A 44 -19.16 -10.32 -5.03
CA PRO A 44 -18.65 -11.66 -4.73
C PRO A 44 -17.38 -12.04 -5.49
N SER A 45 -17.23 -11.50 -6.69
CA SER A 45 -16.04 -11.62 -7.54
C SER A 45 -16.20 -10.71 -8.76
N PHE A 46 -15.08 -10.34 -9.38
CA PHE A 46 -15.09 -9.73 -10.72
C PHE A 46 -15.92 -10.54 -11.74
N GLY A 47 -15.86 -11.87 -11.69
CA GLY A 47 -16.65 -12.74 -12.57
C GLY A 47 -18.17 -12.60 -12.36
N ALA A 48 -18.61 -12.43 -11.11
CA ALA A 48 -20.03 -12.18 -10.78
C ALA A 48 -20.49 -10.79 -11.26
N LEU A 49 -19.63 -9.77 -11.13
CA LEU A 49 -19.88 -8.43 -11.67
C LEU A 49 -20.17 -8.50 -13.17
N MET A 50 -19.28 -9.13 -13.94
CA MET A 50 -19.41 -9.28 -15.39
C MET A 50 -20.68 -10.06 -15.78
N LYS A 51 -20.96 -11.19 -15.11
CA LYS A 51 -22.19 -11.99 -15.34
C LYS A 51 -23.47 -11.21 -15.06
N SER A 52 -23.43 -10.26 -14.13
CA SER A 52 -24.57 -9.37 -13.82
C SER A 52 -24.73 -8.21 -14.82
N GLY A 53 -23.89 -8.13 -15.85
CA GLY A 53 -23.87 -7.04 -16.82
C GLY A 53 -23.25 -5.75 -16.29
N GLY A 54 -22.42 -5.84 -15.25
CA GLY A 54 -21.55 -4.77 -14.78
C GLY A 54 -20.18 -4.80 -15.48
N TYR A 55 -19.38 -3.77 -15.23
CA TYR A 55 -17.99 -3.68 -15.67
C TYR A 55 -17.24 -2.73 -14.73
N GLU A 56 -15.95 -2.95 -14.58
CA GLU A 56 -15.14 -2.23 -13.60
C GLU A 56 -14.91 -0.77 -13.98
N TYR A 57 -14.67 -0.49 -15.25
CA TYR A 57 -14.44 0.87 -15.73
C TYR A 57 -14.68 1.01 -17.23
N SER A 58 -15.20 2.16 -17.64
CA SER A 58 -15.28 2.59 -19.03
C SER A 58 -14.65 3.98 -19.20
N ARG A 59 -13.77 4.11 -20.19
CA ARG A 59 -13.10 5.38 -20.51
C ARG A 59 -14.08 6.46 -20.99
N SER A 60 -15.16 6.08 -21.68
CA SER A 60 -16.12 7.04 -22.25
C SER A 60 -16.99 7.71 -21.18
N SER A 61 -17.20 7.03 -20.05
CA SER A 61 -18.02 7.53 -18.95
C SER A 61 -17.22 7.85 -17.68
N ASP A 62 -15.91 7.61 -17.70
CA ASP A 62 -14.97 7.72 -16.56
C ASP A 62 -15.47 7.05 -15.27
N LYS A 63 -16.15 5.91 -15.41
CA LYS A 63 -16.77 5.18 -14.28
C LYS A 63 -17.03 3.73 -14.60
N GLY A 64 -17.32 2.95 -13.57
CA GLY A 64 -17.80 1.58 -13.70
C GLY A 64 -19.31 1.48 -13.89
N LYS A 65 -19.81 0.25 -14.00
CA LYS A 65 -21.24 -0.07 -13.93
C LYS A 65 -21.42 -1.16 -12.89
N LYS A 66 -22.20 -0.86 -11.84
CA LYS A 66 -22.29 -1.68 -10.60
C LYS A 66 -20.94 -1.81 -9.88
N MET A 67 -20.06 -0.84 -10.11
CA MET A 67 -18.73 -0.70 -9.56
C MET A 67 -18.44 0.81 -9.53
N HIS A 68 -18.03 1.33 -8.39
CA HIS A 68 -17.80 2.76 -8.16
C HIS A 68 -16.36 3.09 -7.83
N PHE A 69 -15.51 2.07 -7.61
CA PHE A 69 -14.12 2.28 -7.22
C PHE A 69 -13.38 3.23 -8.16
N TRP A 70 -13.58 3.13 -9.48
CA TRP A 70 -12.86 3.93 -10.48
C TRP A 70 -13.58 5.20 -10.97
N ASP A 71 -14.67 5.61 -10.33
CA ASP A 71 -15.44 6.79 -10.71
C ASP A 71 -14.60 8.07 -10.55
N ASP A 72 -14.40 8.84 -11.63
CA ASP A 72 -13.52 10.02 -11.65
C ASP A 72 -12.07 9.71 -11.25
N LYS A 73 -11.44 8.71 -11.89
CA LYS A 73 -10.12 8.19 -11.46
C LYS A 73 -8.98 9.23 -11.42
N ASN A 74 -9.11 10.31 -12.19
CA ASN A 74 -8.11 11.37 -12.25
C ASN A 74 -8.40 12.53 -11.28
N SER A 75 -9.52 12.49 -10.53
CA SER A 75 -9.81 13.47 -9.49
C SER A 75 -8.98 13.19 -8.23
N THR A 76 -8.28 14.22 -7.75
CA THR A 76 -7.55 14.20 -6.48
C THR A 76 -8.48 13.85 -5.31
N GLU A 77 -9.67 14.43 -5.28
CA GLU A 77 -10.66 14.19 -4.23
C GLU A 77 -11.18 12.75 -4.28
N ALA A 78 -11.44 12.22 -5.48
CA ALA A 78 -11.84 10.82 -5.65
C ALA A 78 -10.71 9.87 -5.20
N ASN A 79 -9.47 10.20 -5.53
CA ASN A 79 -8.30 9.43 -5.08
C ASN A 79 -8.15 9.44 -3.57
N GLN A 80 -8.33 10.59 -2.91
CA GLN A 80 -8.31 10.65 -1.45
C GLN A 80 -9.43 9.81 -0.83
N ARG A 81 -10.64 9.85 -1.40
CA ARG A 81 -11.76 8.99 -0.93
C ARG A 81 -11.44 7.50 -1.09
N ARG A 82 -10.76 7.09 -2.16
CA ARG A 82 -10.32 5.70 -2.36
C ARG A 82 -9.36 5.26 -1.27
N ILE A 83 -8.33 6.07 -0.99
CA ILE A 83 -7.35 5.78 0.07
C ILE A 83 -8.04 5.67 1.43
N ASN A 84 -8.94 6.60 1.76
CA ASN A 84 -9.67 6.53 3.03
C ASN A 84 -10.51 5.24 3.13
N ARG A 85 -11.24 4.86 2.08
CA ARG A 85 -12.01 3.59 2.06
C ARG A 85 -11.12 2.36 2.22
N VAL A 86 -9.94 2.37 1.59
CA VAL A 86 -8.94 1.28 1.71
C VAL A 86 -8.45 1.19 3.16
N LEU A 87 -8.07 2.31 3.77
CA LEU A 87 -7.60 2.36 5.16
C LEU A 87 -8.70 1.91 6.13
N ASP A 88 -9.93 2.41 5.98
CA ASP A 88 -11.07 2.02 6.80
C ASP A 88 -11.32 0.50 6.72
N LYS A 89 -11.35 -0.05 5.49
CA LYS A 89 -11.59 -1.49 5.30
C LYS A 89 -10.44 -2.36 5.80
N PHE A 90 -9.21 -1.89 5.65
CA PHE A 90 -8.04 -2.59 6.15
C PHE A 90 -8.02 -2.64 7.68
N ASN A 91 -8.32 -1.51 8.33
CA ASN A 91 -8.41 -1.41 9.80
C ASN A 91 -9.58 -2.24 10.35
N GLU A 92 -10.70 -2.32 9.62
CA GLU A 92 -11.82 -3.20 9.96
C GLU A 92 -11.40 -4.68 9.91
N LYS A 93 -10.64 -5.09 8.88
CA LYS A 93 -10.22 -6.48 8.68
C LYS A 93 -9.05 -6.91 9.58
N TYR A 94 -8.16 -6.00 9.92
CA TYR A 94 -6.95 -6.25 10.69
C TYR A 94 -6.80 -5.26 11.87
N PRO A 95 -7.70 -5.31 12.88
CA PRO A 95 -7.78 -4.30 13.93
C PRO A 95 -6.58 -4.26 14.88
N ASP A 96 -5.82 -5.37 14.99
CA ASP A 96 -4.66 -5.47 15.88
C ASP A 96 -3.36 -4.97 15.25
N GLN A 97 -3.42 -4.51 14.00
CA GLN A 97 -2.23 -4.07 13.28
C GLN A 97 -1.86 -2.65 13.65
N PRO A 98 -0.56 -2.38 13.90
CA PRO A 98 -0.12 -1.02 14.14
C PRO A 98 -0.36 -0.19 12.88
N TYR A 99 -0.96 0.99 13.04
CA TYR A 99 -0.97 1.98 11.98
C TYR A 99 0.46 2.45 11.75
N LEU A 100 0.95 2.22 10.53
CA LEU A 100 2.22 2.77 10.07
C LEU A 100 1.88 3.98 9.21
N GLU A 101 2.43 5.14 9.57
CA GLU A 101 2.33 6.32 8.72
C GLU A 101 2.92 6.00 7.35
N ASP A 102 2.22 6.43 6.29
CA ASP A 102 2.79 6.35 4.95
C ASP A 102 4.15 7.05 4.98
N PRO A 103 5.22 6.41 4.49
CA PRO A 103 6.50 7.07 4.41
C PRO A 103 6.29 8.35 3.58
N PRO A 104 6.92 9.47 3.97
CA PRO A 104 6.83 10.68 3.17
C PRO A 104 7.17 10.32 1.74
N LEU A 105 6.33 10.75 0.78
CA LEU A 105 6.65 10.62 -0.65
C LEU A 105 8.10 11.02 -0.79
N ALA A 106 8.96 10.10 -1.24
CA ALA A 106 10.39 10.34 -1.32
C ALA A 106 10.56 11.72 -1.94
N ARG A 107 11.00 12.69 -1.15
CA ARG A 107 11.41 13.97 -1.70
C ARG A 107 12.57 13.58 -2.59
N MET A 108 12.31 13.48 -3.90
CA MET A 108 13.30 13.92 -4.85
C MET A 108 13.51 15.39 -4.48
N GLU A 109 14.40 15.64 -3.52
CA GLU A 109 15.04 16.93 -3.43
C GLU A 109 15.76 17.07 -4.76
N ILE A 110 15.08 17.68 -5.73
CA ILE A 110 15.75 18.36 -6.82
C ILE A 110 16.53 19.46 -6.11
N VAL A 111 17.77 19.13 -5.78
CA VAL A 111 18.77 20.12 -5.42
C VAL A 111 18.86 21.03 -6.65
N MET A 112 18.20 22.19 -6.57
CA MET A 112 18.31 23.24 -7.59
C MET A 112 19.72 23.80 -7.62
#